data_AF-A0A4V3HTU5-F1
#
_entry.id   AF-A0A4V3HTU5-F1
#
_cell.length_a   1.000
_cell.length_b   1.000
_cell.length_c   1.000
_cell.angle_alpha   90.00
_cell.angle_beta   90.00
_cell.angle_gamma   90.00
#
_symmetry.space_group_name_H-M   'P 1'
#
loop_
_entity.id
_entity.type
_entity.pdbx_description
1 polymer ?
#
loop_
_entity_poly.entity_id
_entity_poly.type
_entity_poly.pdbx_seq_one_letter_code
_entity_poly.pdbx_strand_id
1 'polypeptide(L)'
;MNKATYIRREIYDPIYELGSGAKYHVAELEDLDDTLVIGCGSVRNTEDCRKRGTAFVAKKLTNTIVACPYYFSNNGAVASDAGEQQSVSTWRWQRTLVPAAGFALLHEVTHITAVVDDFEYWTDGLASQDHEYAPSECIKLPDVRQINNAQNYALFALDVRVNPEYAGKQVDMDGDDDDKWQFAVRWLRNGVGGRKEQP
;
A
#
# COMPACT_ATOMS: atom_id res chain seq x y z
N MET A 1 -26.12 -17.28 -33.74
CA MET A 1 -25.00 -16.33 -33.79
C MET A 1 -23.71 -17.12 -34.01
N ASN A 2 -22.88 -16.80 -34.99
CA ASN A 2 -21.67 -17.57 -35.30
C ASN A 2 -20.60 -17.31 -34.20
N LYS A 3 -19.89 -18.36 -33.79
CA LYS A 3 -18.80 -18.31 -32.79
C LYS A 3 -17.75 -17.25 -33.13
N ALA A 4 -17.44 -17.05 -34.41
CA ALA A 4 -16.54 -15.99 -34.87
C ALA A 4 -17.09 -14.59 -34.58
N THR A 5 -18.40 -14.38 -34.76
CA THR A 5 -19.07 -13.10 -34.47
C THR A 5 -19.15 -12.84 -32.97
N TYR A 6 -19.36 -13.89 -32.16
CA TYR A 6 -19.34 -13.80 -30.71
C TYR A 6 -17.94 -13.45 -30.18
N ILE A 7 -16.90 -14.14 -30.65
CA ILE A 7 -15.51 -13.86 -30.26
C ILE A 7 -15.12 -12.42 -30.65
N ARG A 8 -15.53 -11.96 -31.83
CA ARG A 8 -15.25 -10.59 -32.26
C ARG A 8 -15.93 -9.57 -31.33
N ARG A 9 -17.23 -9.72 -31.09
CA ARG A 9 -18.03 -8.75 -30.33
C ARG A 9 -17.77 -8.76 -28.83
N GLU A 10 -17.53 -9.92 -28.23
CA GLU A 10 -17.45 -10.06 -26.77
C GLU A 10 -16.02 -10.09 -26.25
N ILE A 11 -15.03 -10.30 -27.12
CA ILE A 11 -13.62 -10.40 -26.71
C ILE A 11 -12.77 -9.36 -27.43
N TYR A 12 -12.78 -9.33 -28.76
CA TYR A 12 -11.91 -8.42 -29.51
C TYR A 12 -12.36 -6.97 -29.44
N ASP A 13 -13.65 -6.69 -29.65
CA ASP A 13 -14.15 -5.31 -29.68
C ASP A 13 -13.96 -4.62 -28.32
N PRO A 14 -14.21 -5.25 -27.15
CA PRO A 14 -13.89 -4.65 -25.85
C PRO A 14 -12.40 -4.41 -25.62
N ILE A 15 -11.52 -5.33 -26.03
CA ILE A 15 -10.05 -5.16 -25.93
C ILE A 15 -9.57 -4.03 -26.84
N TYR A 16 -10.11 -3.97 -28.06
CA TYR A 16 -9.81 -2.92 -29.02
C TYR A 16 -10.34 -1.58 -28.54
N GLU A 17 -11.54 -1.52 -27.97
CA GLU A 17 -12.12 -0.31 -27.39
C GLU A 17 -11.32 0.17 -26.18
N LEU A 18 -10.86 -0.74 -25.30
CA LEU A 18 -9.91 -0.46 -24.22
C LEU A 18 -8.60 0.13 -24.76
N GLY A 19 -8.08 -0.38 -25.87
CA GLY A 19 -6.87 0.15 -26.53
C GLY A 19 -7.12 1.46 -27.30
N SER A 20 -8.33 1.69 -27.82
CA SER A 20 -8.67 2.88 -28.60
C SER A 20 -9.04 4.09 -27.74
N GLY A 21 -9.44 3.84 -26.49
CA GLY A 21 -9.61 4.86 -25.45
C GLY A 21 -8.38 5.03 -24.55
N ALA A 22 -7.36 4.18 -24.69
CA ALA A 22 -6.10 4.34 -23.99
C ALA A 22 -5.35 5.55 -24.55
N LYS A 23 -5.46 6.70 -23.88
CA LYS A 23 -4.42 7.72 -23.98
C LYS A 23 -3.11 7.07 -23.54
N TYR A 24 -2.19 6.89 -24.48
CA TYR A 24 -0.83 6.49 -24.17
C TYR A 24 -0.15 7.63 -23.39
N HIS A 25 -0.28 7.65 -22.07
CA HIS A 25 0.43 8.55 -21.15
C HIS A 25 1.92 8.16 -21.00
N VAL A 26 2.50 7.49 -21.99
CA VAL A 26 3.77 6.76 -21.89
C VAL A 26 4.99 7.68 -22.03
N ALA A 27 4.86 9.01 -22.00
CA ALA A 27 6.00 9.88 -22.24
C ALA A 27 6.18 11.05 -21.27
N GLU A 28 5.15 11.57 -20.63
CA GLU A 28 5.29 12.79 -19.83
C GLU A 28 4.51 12.64 -18.54
N LEU A 29 5.25 12.64 -17.43
CA LEU A 29 4.76 12.79 -16.07
C LEU A 29 4.22 14.23 -15.88
N GLU A 30 3.31 14.68 -16.74
CA GLU A 30 2.68 15.98 -16.62
C GLU A 30 1.40 15.87 -15.79
N ASP A 31 1.35 16.76 -14.80
CA ASP A 31 0.29 16.92 -13.80
C ASP A 31 -1.09 17.06 -14.44
N LEU A 32 -1.98 16.16 -14.03
CA LEU A 32 -3.41 16.40 -14.06
C LEU A 32 -3.87 16.32 -12.61
N ASP A 33 -4.47 17.40 -12.09
CA ASP A 33 -4.77 17.64 -10.67
C ASP A 33 -5.53 16.48 -9.96
N ASP A 34 -6.18 15.58 -10.72
CA ASP A 34 -6.95 14.44 -10.20
C ASP A 34 -6.38 13.05 -10.60
N THR A 35 -5.17 12.98 -11.18
CA THR A 35 -4.62 11.71 -11.71
C THR A 35 -3.37 11.28 -10.95
N LEU A 36 -3.43 10.09 -10.34
CA LEU A 36 -2.24 9.38 -9.88
C LEU A 36 -1.55 8.71 -11.08
N VAL A 37 -0.34 9.14 -11.40
CA VAL A 37 0.48 8.53 -12.45
C VAL A 37 1.44 7.53 -11.84
N ILE A 38 1.34 6.25 -12.24
CA ILE A 38 2.28 5.21 -11.82
C ILE A 38 3.15 4.83 -13.02
N GLY A 39 4.44 5.14 -12.94
CA GLY A 39 5.42 4.91 -14.00
C GLY A 39 6.57 4.00 -13.56
N CYS A 40 7.40 3.57 -14.51
CA CYS A 40 8.62 2.82 -14.22
C CYS A 40 9.85 3.75 -14.25
N GLY A 41 10.72 3.58 -13.26
CA GLY A 41 12.00 4.27 -13.17
C GLY A 41 13.19 3.33 -13.35
N SER A 42 14.37 3.92 -13.45
CA SER A 42 15.65 3.22 -13.52
C SER A 42 16.66 3.93 -12.61
N VAL A 43 17.74 3.23 -12.28
CA VAL A 43 18.87 3.81 -11.51
C VAL A 43 19.54 5.00 -12.22
N ARG A 44 19.27 5.20 -13.52
CA ARG A 44 19.83 6.29 -14.34
C ARG A 44 18.97 7.55 -14.30
N ASN A 45 17.64 7.42 -14.38
CA ASN A 45 16.71 8.55 -14.46
C ASN A 45 16.01 8.87 -13.14
N THR A 46 16.06 7.98 -12.14
CA THR A 46 15.46 8.20 -10.82
C THR A 46 16.51 7.92 -9.74
N GLU A 47 17.03 8.98 -9.11
CA GLU A 47 18.09 8.88 -8.11
C GLU A 47 17.67 8.04 -6.90
N ASP A 48 16.43 8.19 -6.44
CA ASP A 48 15.88 7.45 -5.30
C ASP A 48 15.87 5.93 -5.54
N CYS A 49 15.75 5.49 -6.80
CA CYS A 49 15.84 4.08 -7.17
C CYS A 49 17.26 3.50 -7.07
N ARG A 50 18.29 4.31 -6.80
CA ARG A 50 19.67 3.82 -6.58
C ARG A 50 19.83 3.20 -5.19
N LYS A 51 19.00 3.58 -4.23
CA LYS A 51 19.02 2.97 -2.89
C LYS A 51 18.59 1.51 -3.00
N ARG A 52 19.40 0.62 -2.42
CA ARG A 52 19.18 -0.83 -2.50
C ARG A 52 17.86 -1.19 -1.80
N GLY A 53 17.01 -1.95 -2.48
CA GLY A 53 15.74 -2.42 -1.92
C GLY A 53 14.55 -1.48 -2.09
N THR A 54 14.73 -0.31 -2.71
CA THR A 54 13.61 0.61 -3.01
C THR A 54 12.70 0.00 -4.07
N ALA A 55 11.46 -0.30 -3.73
CA ALA A 55 10.47 -0.84 -4.66
C ALA A 55 9.72 0.27 -5.39
N PHE A 56 9.31 1.31 -4.67
CA PHE A 56 8.60 2.46 -5.21
C PHE A 56 9.12 3.76 -4.59
N VAL A 57 8.77 4.89 -5.21
CA VAL A 57 9.06 6.24 -4.74
C VAL A 57 7.88 7.15 -5.09
N ALA A 58 7.29 7.79 -4.09
CA ALA A 58 6.29 8.83 -4.29
C ALA A 58 6.92 10.20 -4.58
N LYS A 59 6.28 10.94 -5.49
CA LYS A 59 6.52 12.36 -5.77
C LYS A 59 5.23 13.11 -5.45
N LYS A 60 5.10 13.48 -4.17
CA LYS A 60 3.92 14.13 -3.57
C LYS A 60 3.39 15.32 -4.37
N LEU A 61 4.28 16.20 -4.83
CA LEU A 61 3.89 17.43 -5.53
C LEU A 61 3.39 17.20 -6.95
N THR A 62 3.77 16.09 -7.58
CA THR A 62 3.42 15.80 -8.99
C THR A 62 2.50 14.57 -9.11
N ASN A 63 1.86 14.18 -8.01
CA ASN A 63 0.99 13.01 -7.90
C ASN A 63 1.49 11.77 -8.64
N THR A 64 2.79 11.50 -8.55
CA THR A 64 3.45 10.44 -9.32
C THR A 64 4.06 9.40 -8.38
N ILE A 65 3.93 8.13 -8.72
CA ILE A 65 4.67 7.03 -8.10
C ILE A 65 5.56 6.39 -9.16
N VAL A 66 6.83 6.18 -8.80
CA VAL A 66 7.81 5.53 -9.66
C VAL A 66 8.13 4.13 -9.13
N ALA A 67 7.83 3.10 -9.91
CA ALA A 67 8.27 1.73 -9.66
C ALA A 67 9.75 1.58 -10.02
N CYS A 68 10.58 1.23 -9.04
CA CYS A 68 12.01 1.03 -9.21
C CYS A 68 12.34 -0.40 -9.66
N PRO A 69 13.53 -0.66 -10.26
CA PRO A 69 13.87 -1.99 -10.77
C PRO A 69 13.80 -3.14 -9.75
N TYR A 70 14.03 -2.85 -8.47
CA TYR A 70 13.95 -3.85 -7.40
C TYR A 70 12.53 -4.44 -7.26
N TYR A 71 11.48 -3.67 -7.57
CA TYR A 71 10.09 -4.15 -7.63
C TYR A 71 9.96 -5.37 -8.55
N PHE A 72 10.66 -5.36 -9.67
CA PHE A 72 10.65 -6.43 -10.67
C PHE A 72 11.76 -7.48 -10.46
N SER A 73 12.56 -7.36 -9.39
CA SER A 73 13.67 -8.29 -9.13
C SER A 73 13.17 -9.72 -8.85
N ASN A 74 14.08 -10.69 -8.98
CA ASN A 74 13.80 -12.12 -8.79
C ASN A 74 12.62 -12.63 -9.66
N ASN A 75 12.59 -12.25 -10.95
CA ASN A 75 11.51 -12.59 -11.88
C ASN A 75 10.11 -12.14 -11.39
N GLY A 76 10.05 -10.97 -10.76
CA GLY A 76 8.80 -10.43 -10.21
C GLY A 76 8.36 -11.10 -8.90
N ALA A 77 9.21 -11.89 -8.22
CA ALA A 77 8.83 -12.51 -6.95
C ALA A 77 8.32 -11.50 -5.91
N VAL A 78 8.89 -10.29 -5.87
CA VAL A 78 8.43 -9.21 -4.98
C VAL A 78 7.03 -8.69 -5.38
N ALA A 79 6.73 -8.71 -6.67
CA ALA A 79 5.46 -8.32 -7.29
C ALA A 79 4.64 -9.52 -7.75
N SER A 80 4.66 -10.62 -6.98
CA SER A 80 3.94 -11.85 -7.29
C SER A 80 2.99 -12.21 -6.15
N ASP A 81 1.92 -12.94 -6.48
CA ASP A 81 1.01 -13.53 -5.49
C ASP A 81 1.76 -14.37 -4.46
N ALA A 82 2.82 -15.07 -4.88
CA ALA A 82 3.66 -15.86 -4.00
C ALA A 82 4.45 -14.98 -3.00
N GLY A 83 4.94 -13.83 -3.44
CA GLY A 83 5.62 -12.85 -2.58
C GLY A 83 4.67 -12.19 -1.58
N GLU A 84 3.45 -11.84 -2.01
CA GLU A 84 2.42 -11.34 -1.09
C GLU A 84 2.01 -12.40 -0.08
N GLN A 85 1.76 -13.64 -0.51
CA GLN A 85 1.44 -14.75 0.39
C GLN A 85 2.57 -15.04 1.36
N GLN A 86 3.83 -14.97 0.91
CA GLN A 86 4.99 -15.09 1.78
C GLN A 86 4.96 -14.00 2.86
N SER A 87 4.76 -12.74 2.48
CA SER A 87 4.66 -11.60 3.42
C SER A 87 3.57 -11.81 4.48
N VAL A 88 2.36 -12.16 4.04
CA VAL A 88 1.23 -12.47 4.93
C VAL A 88 1.55 -13.64 5.87
N SER A 89 2.10 -14.74 5.34
CA SER A 89 2.41 -15.92 6.15
C SER A 89 3.54 -15.66 7.16
N THR A 90 4.61 -14.99 6.75
CA THR A 90 5.74 -14.66 7.64
C THR A 90 5.29 -13.68 8.72
N TRP A 91 4.47 -12.69 8.38
CA TRP A 91 3.88 -11.79 9.36
C TRP A 91 3.03 -12.55 10.38
N ARG A 92 2.15 -13.44 9.92
CA ARG A 92 1.28 -14.24 10.79
C ARG A 92 2.04 -15.08 11.81
N TRP A 93 3.12 -15.73 11.38
CA TRP A 93 3.80 -16.72 12.22
C TRP A 93 5.00 -16.18 12.98
N GLN A 94 5.68 -15.19 12.41
CA GLN A 94 6.98 -14.70 12.87
C GLN A 94 6.99 -13.21 13.16
N ARG A 95 5.92 -12.48 12.80
CA ARG A 95 5.82 -11.02 12.92
C ARG A 95 7.01 -10.29 12.31
N THR A 96 7.53 -10.86 11.23
CA THR A 96 8.67 -10.32 10.51
C THR A 96 8.15 -9.75 9.20
N LEU A 97 8.43 -8.46 8.98
CA LEU A 97 8.05 -7.79 7.74
C LEU A 97 8.91 -8.34 6.59
N VAL A 98 8.23 -8.93 5.60
CA VAL A 98 8.85 -9.30 4.32
C VAL A 98 8.31 -8.34 3.26
N PRO A 99 9.19 -7.71 2.45
CA PRO A 99 8.74 -6.80 1.41
C PRO A 99 7.77 -7.47 0.45
N ALA A 100 6.63 -6.82 0.22
CA ALA A 100 5.64 -7.22 -0.78
C ALA A 100 5.15 -5.97 -1.51
N ALA A 101 5.04 -6.09 -2.83
CA ALA A 101 4.69 -5.02 -3.77
C ALA A 101 3.44 -4.24 -3.37
N GLY A 102 2.33 -4.91 -3.06
CA GLY A 102 1.07 -4.25 -2.73
C GLY A 102 1.18 -3.36 -1.49
N PHE A 103 1.83 -3.84 -0.43
CA PHE A 103 2.00 -3.06 0.80
C PHE A 103 3.00 -1.90 0.63
N ALA A 104 4.05 -2.09 -0.17
CA ALA A 104 4.97 -1.02 -0.52
C ALA A 104 4.28 0.06 -1.37
N LEU A 105 3.41 -0.33 -2.32
CA LEU A 105 2.63 0.64 -3.08
C LEU A 105 1.65 1.40 -2.18
N LEU A 106 0.97 0.70 -1.27
CA LEU A 106 0.07 1.35 -0.31
C LEU A 106 0.80 2.41 0.52
N HIS A 107 1.99 2.09 1.01
CA HIS A 107 2.85 3.06 1.70
C HIS A 107 3.06 4.32 0.85
N GLU A 108 3.52 4.19 -0.40
CA GLU A 108 3.75 5.34 -1.28
C GLU A 108 2.48 6.12 -1.63
N VAL A 109 1.35 5.44 -1.79
CA VAL A 109 0.06 6.09 -2.06
C VAL A 109 -0.32 7.05 -0.93
N THR A 110 0.04 6.74 0.32
CA THR A 110 -0.25 7.64 1.44
C THR A 110 0.51 8.96 1.38
N HIS A 111 1.61 9.05 0.63
CA HIS A 111 2.35 10.29 0.40
C HIS A 111 1.75 11.18 -0.69
N ILE A 112 0.76 10.70 -1.45
CA ILE A 112 0.18 11.43 -2.58
C ILE A 112 -0.99 12.28 -2.09
N THR A 113 -0.78 13.59 -2.05
CA THR A 113 -1.78 14.56 -1.55
C THR A 113 -3.10 14.48 -2.29
N ALA A 114 -3.10 14.33 -3.63
CA ALA A 114 -4.35 14.21 -4.38
C ALA A 114 -5.14 12.92 -4.09
N VAL A 115 -4.53 11.92 -3.45
CA VAL A 115 -5.22 10.66 -3.08
C VAL A 115 -5.75 10.70 -1.66
N VAL A 116 -4.92 11.16 -0.71
CA VAL A 116 -5.29 11.14 0.72
C VAL A 116 -6.06 12.36 1.19
N ASP A 117 -6.02 13.45 0.41
CA ASP A 117 -6.67 14.73 0.70
C ASP A 117 -6.30 15.32 2.08
N ASP A 118 -6.97 16.39 2.48
CA ASP A 118 -6.80 17.02 3.78
C ASP A 118 -7.26 16.10 4.91
N PHE A 119 -6.35 15.83 5.83
CA PHE A 119 -6.58 15.07 7.06
C PHE A 119 -5.89 15.80 8.19
N GLU A 120 -6.63 16.09 9.26
CA GLU A 120 -6.18 16.95 10.37
C GLU A 120 -4.91 16.45 11.09
N TYR A 121 -4.56 15.17 10.93
CA TYR A 121 -3.37 14.56 11.52
C TYR A 121 -2.14 14.58 10.58
N TRP A 122 -2.26 15.19 9.40
CA TRP A 122 -1.11 15.54 8.57
C TRP A 122 -0.29 16.67 9.20
N THR A 123 0.95 16.39 9.63
CA THR A 123 1.86 17.35 10.25
C THR A 123 2.30 18.46 9.30
N ASP A 124 2.22 18.24 7.99
CA ASP A 124 2.41 19.27 6.97
C ASP A 124 1.12 19.67 6.25
N GLY A 125 -0.04 19.15 6.69
CA GLY A 125 -1.35 19.41 6.12
C GLY A 125 -1.58 18.81 4.73
N LEU A 126 -0.72 17.91 4.25
CA LEU A 126 -0.75 17.49 2.85
C LEU A 126 -0.72 15.98 2.63
N ALA A 127 0.03 15.21 3.43
CA ALA A 127 0.09 13.74 3.31
C ALA A 127 0.82 13.11 4.51
N SER A 128 0.93 11.77 4.51
CA SER A 128 1.80 11.05 5.44
C SER A 128 3.30 11.34 5.21
N GLN A 129 4.14 10.99 6.17
CA GLN A 129 5.61 11.08 6.16
C GLN A 129 6.27 9.74 6.49
N ASP A 130 7.58 9.67 6.24
CA ASP A 130 8.44 8.54 6.59
C ASP A 130 9.13 8.76 7.93
N HIS A 131 8.40 8.54 9.04
CA HIS A 131 8.99 8.64 10.36
C HIS A 131 9.82 7.42 10.72
N GLU A 132 9.30 6.22 10.47
CA GLU A 132 9.98 4.95 10.74
C GLU A 132 9.51 3.85 9.77
N TYR A 133 10.39 2.88 9.51
CA TYR A 133 10.09 1.74 8.62
C TYR A 133 10.02 0.39 9.35
N ALA A 134 10.82 0.22 10.41
CA ALA A 134 10.86 -1.04 11.14
C ALA A 134 9.60 -1.17 12.00
N PRO A 135 8.88 -2.31 12.00
CA PRO A 135 7.66 -2.46 12.80
C PRO A 135 7.86 -2.17 14.29
N SER A 136 9.02 -2.56 14.84
CA SER A 136 9.38 -2.30 16.25
C SER A 136 9.58 -0.83 16.58
N GLU A 137 9.91 -0.01 15.59
CA GLU A 137 10.09 1.44 15.78
C GLU A 137 8.80 2.19 15.45
N CYS A 138 8.03 1.71 14.47
CA CYS A 138 6.70 2.24 14.12
C CYS A 138 5.74 2.24 15.31
N ILE A 139 5.74 1.18 16.13
CA ILE A 139 4.87 1.06 17.31
C ILE A 139 5.30 1.98 18.48
N LYS A 140 6.55 2.46 18.47
CA LYS A 140 7.09 3.33 19.52
C LYS A 140 6.88 4.81 19.21
N LEU A 141 6.47 5.14 17.98
CA LEU A 141 6.17 6.52 17.60
C LEU A 141 5.03 7.07 18.50
N PRO A 142 5.05 8.37 18.84
CA PRO A 142 3.87 9.03 19.42
C PRO A 142 2.66 8.94 18.48
N ASP A 143 1.45 8.90 19.02
CA ASP A 143 0.20 8.70 18.24
C ASP A 143 0.09 9.58 16.99
N VAL A 144 0.37 10.88 17.11
CA VAL A 144 0.35 11.81 15.96
C VAL A 144 1.32 11.40 14.87
N ARG A 145 2.50 10.89 15.24
CA ARG A 145 3.49 10.36 14.27
C ARG A 145 3.11 8.97 13.77
N GLN A 146 2.47 8.13 14.57
CA GLN A 146 1.96 6.84 14.07
C GLN A 146 0.92 7.05 12.98
N ILE A 147 -0.03 7.96 13.22
CA ILE A 147 -1.07 8.33 12.24
C ILE A 147 -0.43 8.98 11.02
N ASN A 148 0.60 9.82 11.21
CA ASN A 148 1.29 10.44 10.09
C ASN A 148 2.26 9.49 9.35
N ASN A 149 2.58 8.29 9.85
CA ASN A 149 3.62 7.47 9.26
C ASN A 149 3.08 6.56 8.14
N ALA A 150 3.59 6.70 6.92
CA ALA A 150 3.17 5.88 5.77
C ALA A 150 3.30 4.38 6.01
N GLN A 151 4.37 3.96 6.70
CA GLN A 151 4.59 2.55 7.01
C GLN A 151 3.53 1.96 7.94
N ASN A 152 2.95 2.75 8.85
CA ASN A 152 1.90 2.27 9.75
C ASN A 152 0.64 1.87 8.98
N TYR A 153 0.28 2.54 7.88
CA TYR A 153 -0.83 2.14 7.01
C TYR A 153 -0.56 0.80 6.31
N ALA A 154 0.65 0.60 5.80
CA ALA A 154 1.06 -0.66 5.18
C ALA A 154 1.04 -1.83 6.19
N LEU A 155 1.53 -1.59 7.42
CA LEU A 155 1.50 -2.59 8.50
C LEU A 155 0.07 -2.89 8.95
N PHE A 156 -0.78 -1.88 9.08
CA PHE A 156 -2.18 -2.06 9.41
C PHE A 156 -2.90 -2.92 8.36
N ALA A 157 -2.71 -2.63 7.06
CA ALA A 157 -3.29 -3.42 5.98
C ALA A 157 -2.80 -4.88 6.02
N LEU A 158 -1.51 -5.11 6.31
CA LEU A 158 -0.94 -6.44 6.47
C LEU A 158 -1.56 -7.18 7.68
N ASP A 159 -1.73 -6.50 8.81
CA ASP A 159 -2.39 -7.04 10.00
C ASP A 159 -3.85 -7.43 9.72
N VAL A 160 -4.60 -6.55 9.06
CA VAL A 160 -5.99 -6.80 8.63
C VAL A 160 -6.05 -8.01 7.69
N ARG A 161 -5.10 -8.10 6.75
CA ARG A 161 -5.03 -9.21 5.78
C ARG A 161 -4.74 -10.55 6.45
N VAL A 162 -3.91 -10.56 7.49
CA VAL A 162 -3.57 -11.76 8.26
C VAL A 162 -4.71 -12.18 9.19
N ASN A 163 -5.47 -11.22 9.72
CA ASN A 163 -6.51 -11.43 10.72
C ASN A 163 -7.88 -10.87 10.28
N PRO A 164 -8.43 -11.31 9.13
CA PRO A 164 -9.65 -10.71 8.59
C PRO A 164 -10.86 -10.88 9.53
N GLU A 165 -10.93 -11.97 10.28
CA GLU A 165 -12.01 -12.25 11.24
C GLU A 165 -12.04 -11.28 12.43
N TYR A 166 -10.87 -10.77 12.84
CA TYR A 166 -10.75 -9.86 13.97
C TYR A 166 -10.73 -8.40 13.51
N ALA A 167 -10.20 -8.13 12.33
CA ALA A 167 -10.26 -6.81 11.71
C ALA A 167 -11.68 -6.45 11.21
N GLY A 168 -12.47 -7.45 10.78
CA GLY A 168 -13.84 -7.23 10.31
C GLY A 168 -14.87 -7.05 11.42
N LYS A 169 -14.54 -7.34 12.69
CA LYS A 169 -15.42 -7.05 13.82
C LYS A 169 -15.28 -5.59 14.17
N GLN A 170 -16.20 -4.80 13.65
CA GLN A 170 -16.41 -3.40 13.99
C GLN A 170 -16.32 -3.24 15.50
N VAL A 171 -15.44 -2.33 15.94
CA VAL A 171 -15.53 -1.76 17.28
C VAL A 171 -16.98 -1.31 17.43
N ASP A 172 -17.64 -1.70 18.51
CA ASP A 172 -18.97 -1.21 18.82
C ASP A 172 -18.87 0.32 19.01
N MET A 173 -19.17 1.07 17.95
CA MET A 173 -19.04 2.53 17.93
C MET A 173 -20.03 3.19 18.89
N ASP A 174 -21.02 2.42 19.38
CA ASP A 174 -22.04 2.84 20.32
C ASP A 174 -21.70 2.47 21.78
N GLY A 175 -20.55 1.80 22.03
CA GLY A 175 -20.06 1.50 23.38
C GLY A 175 -19.44 2.71 24.10
N ASP A 176 -19.13 2.57 25.39
CA ASP A 176 -18.33 3.57 26.12
C ASP A 176 -16.89 3.60 25.58
N ASP A 177 -16.25 4.78 25.54
CA ASP A 177 -14.95 4.97 24.88
C ASP A 177 -13.82 4.13 25.50
N ASP A 178 -13.85 3.91 26.81
CA ASP A 178 -12.91 3.02 27.52
C ASP A 178 -13.09 1.55 27.10
N ASP A 179 -14.33 1.13 26.82
CA ASP A 179 -14.64 -0.22 26.37
C ASP A 179 -14.23 -0.44 24.91
N LYS A 180 -14.40 0.58 24.05
CA LYS A 180 -13.95 0.55 22.64
C LYS A 180 -12.45 0.29 22.54
N TRP A 181 -11.64 1.05 23.29
CA TRP A 181 -10.19 0.92 23.29
C TRP A 181 -9.75 -0.44 23.84
N GLN A 182 -10.27 -0.86 24.99
CA GLN A 182 -9.91 -2.16 25.56
C GLN A 182 -10.33 -3.33 24.67
N PHE A 183 -11.49 -3.22 24.01
CA PHE A 183 -11.97 -4.20 23.07
C PHE A 183 -11.07 -4.28 21.84
N ALA A 184 -10.77 -3.15 21.18
CA ALA A 184 -9.88 -3.09 20.02
C ALA A 184 -8.50 -3.69 20.34
N VAL A 185 -7.88 -3.28 21.46
CA VAL A 185 -6.58 -3.79 21.91
C VAL A 185 -6.64 -5.30 22.18
N ARG A 186 -7.72 -5.79 22.81
CA ARG A 186 -7.90 -7.23 23.08
C ARG A 186 -8.02 -8.05 21.80
N TRP A 187 -8.78 -7.58 20.81
CA TRP A 187 -8.94 -8.29 19.53
C TRP A 187 -7.67 -8.28 18.70
N LEU A 188 -6.97 -7.15 18.64
CA LEU A 188 -5.66 -7.07 18.01
C LEU A 188 -4.71 -8.10 18.65
N ARG A 189 -4.58 -8.11 19.99
CA ARG A 189 -3.74 -9.08 20.73
C ARG A 189 -4.13 -10.54 20.48
N ASN A 190 -5.42 -10.85 20.37
CA ASN A 190 -5.89 -12.20 20.06
C ASN A 190 -5.58 -12.61 18.61
N GLY A 191 -5.58 -11.66 17.67
CA GLY A 191 -5.13 -11.86 16.29
C GLY A 191 -3.62 -12.07 16.13
N VAL A 192 -2.80 -11.59 17.08
CA VAL A 192 -1.34 -11.79 17.06
C VAL A 192 -0.90 -13.19 17.50
N GLY A 193 -1.79 -14.18 17.50
CA GLY A 193 -1.43 -15.56 17.86
C GLY A 193 -0.92 -15.72 19.29
N GLY A 194 -1.34 -14.84 20.20
CA GLY A 194 -1.01 -14.92 21.63
C GLY A 194 0.45 -14.63 21.99
N ARG A 195 1.29 -14.14 21.06
CA ARG A 195 2.64 -13.68 21.39
C ARG A 195 2.60 -12.21 21.76
N LYS A 196 3.10 -11.92 22.96
CA LYS A 196 3.43 -10.56 23.39
C LYS A 196 4.52 -10.04 22.46
N GLU A 197 4.16 -9.33 21.41
CA GLU A 197 4.97 -8.17 21.04
C GLU A 197 4.91 -7.23 22.24
N GLN A 198 6.00 -7.25 23.02
CA GLN A 198 6.20 -6.18 23.97
C GLN A 198 6.60 -4.93 23.18
N PRO A 199 6.18 -3.73 23.64
CA PRO A 199 6.63 -2.45 23.11
C PRO A 199 8.16 -2.37 22.95
#